data_AF-A0A920VYP6-F1
#
_entry.id   AF-A0A920VYP6-F1
#
_cell.length_a   1.000
_cell.length_b   1.000
_cell.length_c   1.000
_cell.angle_alpha   90.00
_cell.angle_beta   90.00
_cell.angle_gamma   90.00
#
_symmetry.space_group_name_H-M   'P 1'
#
loop_
_entity.id
_entity.type
_entity.pdbx_description
1 polymer ?
#
loop_
_entity_poly.entity_id
_entity_poly.type
_entity_poly.pdbx_seq_one_letter_code
_entity_poly.pdbx_strand_id
1 'polypeptide(L)' 'MEENYRSSPEILDAANRSINYNTRQFEKNLFSSLAEGEKPLVHYVWASQDEAELVWRIY' A
#
# COMPACT_ATOMS: atom_id res chain seq x y z
N MET A 1 11.83 16.64 4.14
CA MET A 1 11.87 15.24 4.60
C MET A 1 10.91 14.42 3.75
N GLU A 2 11.49 13.64 2.85
CA GLU A 2 10.83 12.85 1.80
C GLU A 2 11.14 11.35 1.93
N GLU A 3 11.92 10.94 2.94
CA GLU A 3 12.31 9.54 3.12
C GLU A 3 11.34 8.82 4.08
N ASN A 4 10.77 7.70 3.62
CA ASN A 4 9.91 6.84 4.43
C ASN A 4 10.72 5.64 4.96
N TYR A 5 10.93 5.63 6.28
CA TYR A 5 11.64 4.54 7.00
C TYR A 5 10.74 3.41 7.49
N ARG A 6 9.43 3.47 7.20
CA ARG A 6 8.43 2.54 7.75
C ARG A 6 7.99 1.50 6.72
N SER A 7 7.94 1.86 5.44
CA SER A 7 7.31 1.03 4.41
C SER A 7 8.26 0.74 3.25
N SER A 8 8.15 -0.46 2.70
CA SER A 8 8.86 -0.85 1.48
C SER A 8 8.50 0.06 0.30
N PRO A 9 9.41 0.23 -0.68
CA PRO A 9 9.20 1.10 -1.83
C PRO A 9 7.92 0.76 -2.62
N GLU A 10 7.50 -0.51 -2.67
CA GLU A 10 6.29 -0.91 -3.40
C GLU A 10 4.98 -0.40 -2.79
N ILE A 11 4.86 -0.45 -1.45
CA ILE A 11 3.70 0.10 -0.73
C ILE A 11 3.70 1.63 -0.86
N LEU A 12 4.89 2.23 -0.81
CA LEU A 12 5.04 3.67 -0.92
C LEU A 12 4.67 4.17 -2.33
N ASP A 13 5.04 3.44 -3.37
CA ASP A 13 4.69 3.74 -4.76
C ASP A 13 3.18 3.66 -5.00
N ALA A 14 2.51 2.61 -4.48
CA ALA A 14 1.06 2.51 -4.54
C ALA A 14 0.36 3.68 -3.82
N ALA A 15 0.88 4.07 -2.64
CA ALA A 15 0.37 5.21 -1.88
C ALA A 15 0.59 6.55 -2.61
N ASN A 16 1.79 6.76 -3.16
CA ASN A 16 2.12 7.96 -3.95
C ASN A 16 1.21 8.09 -5.18
N ARG A 17 0.92 6.99 -5.88
CA ARG A 17 -0.02 7.00 -7.01
C ARG A 17 -1.45 7.31 -6.58
N SER A 18 -1.92 6.70 -5.50
CA SER A 18 -3.28 6.91 -4.97
C SER A 18 -3.48 8.36 -4.49
N ILE A 19 -2.47 8.94 -3.85
CA ILE A 19 -2.54 10.29 -3.29
C ILE A 19 -2.35 11.38 -4.36
N ASN A 20 -1.60 11.10 -5.44
CA ASN A 20 -1.43 12.02 -6.57
C ASN A 20 -2.74 12.24 -7.35
N TYR A 21 -3.69 11.29 -7.27
CA TYR A 21 -5.02 11.46 -7.85
C TYR A 21 -5.84 12.58 -7.18
N ASN A 22 -5.45 13.02 -5.98
CA ASN A 22 -6.19 14.02 -5.22
C ASN A 22 -5.91 15.44 -5.73
N THR A 23 -6.94 16.14 -6.20
CA THR A 23 -6.83 17.42 -6.93
C THR A 23 -6.45 18.64 -6.06
N ARG A 24 -6.43 18.49 -4.73
CA ARG A 24 -6.10 19.54 -3.75
C ARG A 24 -5.03 19.09 -2.77
N GLN A 25 -3.98 18.46 -3.27
CA GLN A 25 -2.88 18.02 -2.44
C GLN A 25 -1.54 18.49 -2.98
N PHE A 26 -0.61 18.80 -2.06
CA PHE A 26 0.77 19.11 -2.41
C PHE A 26 1.45 17.84 -2.93
N GLU A 27 1.93 17.90 -4.17
CA GLU A 27 2.71 16.85 -4.78
C GLU A 27 3.99 16.65 -3.96
N LYS A 28 4.07 15.53 -3.27
CA LYS A 28 5.21 15.19 -2.43
C LYS A 28 5.57 13.74 -2.73
N ASN A 29 6.70 13.55 -3.40
CA ASN A 29 7.20 12.24 -3.79
C ASN A 29 8.04 11.70 -2.64
N LEU A 30 7.46 10.81 -1.83
CA LEU A 30 8.23 10.11 -0.81
C LEU A 30 8.94 8.90 -1.44
N PHE A 31 10.20 8.68 -1.08
CA PHE A 31 10.96 7.49 -1.48
C PHE A 31 11.36 6.69 -0.22
N SER A 32 11.59 5.40 -0.39
CA SER A 32 12.05 4.51 0.69
C SER A 32 13.39 3.89 0.29
N SER A 33 14.34 3.89 1.21
CA SER A 33 15.62 3.17 1.07
C SER A 33 15.57 1.76 1.68
N LEU A 34 14.39 1.28 2.10
CA LEU A 34 14.20 -0.11 2.53
C LEU A 34 14.33 -1.07 1.34
N ALA A 35 14.71 -2.32 1.64
CA ALA A 35 14.74 -3.38 0.64
C ALA A 35 13.37 -3.54 -0.04
N GLU A 36 13.39 -3.88 -1.33
CA GLU A 36 12.20 -4.20 -2.13
C GLU A 36 11.38 -5.24 -1.36
N GLY A 37 10.13 -4.88 -1.07
CA GLY A 37 9.24 -5.66 -0.20
C GLY A 37 8.38 -6.64 -1.00
N GLU A 38 7.32 -7.15 -0.37
CA GLU A 38 6.28 -7.87 -1.09
C GLU A 38 5.25 -6.90 -1.67
N LYS A 39 4.83 -7.17 -2.91
CA LYS A 39 3.73 -6.44 -3.56
C LYS A 39 2.45 -6.60 -2.76
N PRO A 40 1.66 -5.52 -2.56
CA PRO A 40 0.34 -5.64 -1.98
C PRO A 40 -0.53 -6.55 -2.86
N LEU A 41 -1.00 -7.65 -2.28
CA LEU A 41 -1.90 -8.61 -2.92
C LEU A 41 -3.34 -8.11 -2.75
N VAL A 42 -4.09 -8.05 -3.86
CA VAL A 42 -5.52 -7.75 -3.83
C VAL A 42 -6.28 -9.07 -4.01
N HIS A 43 -7.08 -9.45 -3.02
CA HIS A 43 -7.97 -10.60 -3.11
C HIS A 43 -9.42 -10.13 -3.23
N TYR A 44 -10.12 -10.61 -4.24
CA TYR A 44 -11.53 -10.29 -4.44
C TYR A 44 -12.37 -11.35 -3.74
N VAL A 45 -13.14 -10.92 -2.75
CA VAL A 45 -14.13 -11.76 -2.08
C VAL A 45 -15.53 -11.25 -2.37
N TRP A 46 -16.50 -12.15 -2.33
CA TRP A 46 -17.89 -11.84 -2.65
C TRP A 46 -18.70 -11.41 -1.42
N ALA A 47 -18.33 -11.89 -0.22
CA ALA A 47 -18.97 -11.53 1.03
C ALA A 47 -17.93 -11.23 2.12
N SER A 48 -18.34 -10.42 3.10
CA SER A 48 -17.48 -10.05 4.24
C SER A 48 -17.07 -11.26 5.10
N GLN A 49 -17.84 -12.35 5.06
CA GLN A 49 -17.49 -13.61 5.74
C GLN A 49 -16.33 -14.33 5.04
N ASP A 50 -16.31 -14.37 3.70
CA ASP A 50 -15.17 -14.88 2.93
C ASP A 50 -13.91 -14.04 3.14
N GLU A 51 -14.05 -12.71 3.29
CA GLU A 51 -12.93 -11.83 3.66
C GLU A 51 -12.33 -12.20 5.02
N ALA A 52 -13.20 -12.41 6.02
CA ALA A 52 -12.77 -12.79 7.36
C ALA A 52 -12.10 -14.17 7.39
N GLU A 53 -12.64 -15.16 6.67
CA GLU A 53 -12.03 -16.49 6.55
C GLU A 53 -10.69 -16.45 5.83
N LEU A 54 -10.60 -15.67 4.75
CA LEU A 54 -9.36 -15.48 4.01
C LEU A 54 -8.28 -14.87 4.92
N VAL A 55 -8.60 -13.80 5.65
CA VAL A 55 -7.67 -13.15 6.59
C VAL A 55 -7.27 -14.11 7.71
N TRP A 56 -8.22 -14.90 8.23
CA TRP A 56 -7.94 -15.93 9.23
C TRP A 56 -6.97 -17.00 8.71
N ARG A 57 -7.14 -17.46 7.47
CA ARG A 57 -6.30 -18.52 6.87
C ARG A 57 -4.87 -18.08 6.56
N ILE A 58 -4.64 -16.78 6.43
CA ILE A 58 -3.32 -16.19 6.12
C ILE A 58 -2.49 -15.96 7.40
N TYR A 59 -3.11 -16.04 8.59
CA TYR A 59 -2.46 -15.87 9.91
C TYR A 59 -2.17 -17.22 10.59
#